data_AF-A0AAE9DCR6-F1
#
_entry.id   AF-A0AAE9DCR6-F1
#
_cell.length_a   1.000
_cell.length_b   1.000
_cell.length_c   1.000
_cell.angle_alpha   90.00
_cell.angle_beta   90.00
_cell.angle_gamma   90.00
#
_symmetry.space_group_name_H-M   'P 1'
#
loop_
_entity.id
_entity.type
_entity.pdbx_description
1 polymer ?
#
loop_
_entity_poly.entity_id
_entity_poly.type
_entity_poly.pdbx_seq_one_letter_code
_entity_poly.pdbx_strand_id
1 'polypeptide(L)'
;MASDMLFNRRFDEFILECRSSDRPTSAAVLHRPRKKISAFVNAMASARSSSPQSPSKHITVVDVYDLAASIGNDFEKLIDNYGNECVRGIMPKVISALETLEAMAAGNDRENEEIMRLSKAVERLEQEKHQRNQQHLKFEEELEQMVKNLVNENRNLSTTVSSLPTNNDSPVSSSMREADLRMLLELKEMSAQQKDEIKALQKDVDTYQCQVENLQNSIEKLIRQNEELLRKNSSLQKQGRVIVEEKMEVLKRLEKTEESNIELKKLVKETDRACKDMQVANQDNNEPRFTLGELREVIKEKNILKGRVMELEEELEQFKPGAKKEIMRLDDDDDSDQLAPNSDDANRTGDDEEDLPVYGPLPKEPDEKLHPWKYERKDSGVRKFFRFFKDFGATASPRRGSSANASPRLPARAIPPSLN
;
A
#
# COMPACT_ATOMS: atom_id res chain seq x y z
N MET A 1 12.72 7.07 -18.76
CA MET A 1 12.60 7.13 -20.24
C MET A 1 13.81 7.76 -20.92
N ALA A 2 14.10 9.07 -20.77
CA ALA A 2 15.28 9.67 -21.42
C ALA A 2 16.63 9.10 -20.93
N SER A 3 16.74 8.84 -19.62
CA SER A 3 17.94 8.24 -19.01
C SER A 3 18.15 6.77 -19.41
N ASP A 4 17.07 6.00 -19.57
CA ASP A 4 17.12 4.60 -20.00
C ASP A 4 17.57 4.49 -21.47
N MET A 5 17.17 5.44 -22.31
CA MET A 5 17.60 5.51 -23.71
C MET A 5 19.09 5.84 -23.83
N LEU A 6 19.61 6.75 -22.99
CA LEU A 6 21.05 7.06 -22.94
C LEU A 6 21.88 5.88 -22.40
N PHE A 7 21.34 5.14 -21.43
CA PHE A 7 21.94 3.94 -20.87
C PHE A 7 22.10 2.84 -21.93
N ASN A 8 21.02 2.53 -22.64
CA ASN A 8 21.05 1.51 -23.70
C ASN A 8 21.97 1.91 -24.85
N ARG A 9 21.95 3.19 -25.25
CA ARG A 9 22.80 3.70 -26.34
C ARG A 9 24.30 3.56 -26.05
N ARG A 10 24.75 3.87 -24.83
CA ARG A 10 26.17 3.71 -24.43
C ARG A 10 26.58 2.24 -24.29
N PHE A 11 25.66 1.37 -23.90
CA PHE A 11 25.92 -0.06 -23.82
C PHE A 11 26.08 -0.67 -25.22
N ASP A 12 25.20 -0.32 -26.15
CA ASP A 12 25.25 -0.81 -27.54
C ASP A 12 26.51 -0.33 -28.27
N GLU A 13 26.94 0.92 -28.03
CA GLU A 13 28.17 1.49 -28.58
C GLU A 13 29.42 0.76 -28.08
N PHE A 14 29.47 0.40 -26.78
CA PHE A 14 30.56 -0.40 -26.20
C PHE A 14 30.62 -1.82 -26.79
N ILE A 15 29.48 -2.44 -27.06
CA ILE A 15 29.40 -3.78 -27.67
C ILE A 15 29.87 -3.75 -29.13
N LEU A 16 29.52 -2.71 -29.89
CA LEU A 16 30.00 -2.53 -31.27
C LEU A 16 31.51 -2.31 -31.32
N GLU A 17 32.07 -1.51 -30.40
CA GLU A 17 33.51 -1.23 -30.36
C GLU A 17 34.35 -2.44 -29.91
N CYS A 18 33.79 -3.32 -29.07
CA CYS A 18 34.44 -4.59 -28.74
C CYS A 18 34.46 -5.59 -29.91
N ARG A 19 33.56 -5.44 -30.89
CA ARG A 19 33.48 -6.31 -32.08
C ARG A 19 34.38 -5.85 -33.23
N SER A 20 34.84 -4.60 -33.24
CA SER A 20 35.54 -3.99 -34.38
C SER A 20 37.07 -3.98 -34.29
N SER A 21 37.71 -4.66 -33.32
CA SER A 21 39.18 -4.61 -33.22
C SER A 21 39.86 -5.74 -33.99
N ASP A 22 40.55 -5.36 -35.07
CA ASP A 22 41.62 -6.13 -35.70
C ASP A 22 42.63 -6.66 -34.67
N ARG A 23 43.14 -7.88 -34.93
CA ARG A 23 44.03 -8.66 -34.05
C ARG A 23 45.36 -7.93 -33.77
N PRO A 24 45.75 -7.72 -32.49
CA PRO A 24 47.13 -7.39 -32.14
C PRO A 24 47.81 -8.50 -31.30
N THR A 25 49.14 -8.43 -31.25
CA THR A 25 50.08 -9.41 -30.68
C THR A 25 49.97 -9.60 -29.14
N SER A 26 50.38 -10.80 -28.71
CA SER A 26 50.00 -11.54 -27.48
C SER A 26 50.11 -10.82 -26.12
N ALA A 27 50.94 -9.78 -25.97
CA ALA A 27 51.13 -9.10 -24.67
C ALA A 27 50.11 -7.99 -24.37
N ALA A 28 49.41 -7.45 -25.39
CA ALA A 28 48.47 -6.34 -25.22
C ALA A 28 47.06 -6.77 -24.77
N VAL A 29 46.78 -8.08 -24.78
CA VAL A 29 45.42 -8.65 -24.65
C VAL A 29 44.87 -8.61 -23.22
N LEU A 30 45.71 -8.66 -22.18
CA LEU A 30 45.22 -8.76 -20.79
C LEU A 30 45.02 -7.41 -20.08
N HIS A 31 45.80 -6.38 -20.45
CA HIS A 31 45.77 -5.08 -19.77
C HIS A 31 44.77 -4.08 -20.37
N ARG A 32 44.51 -4.15 -21.68
CA ARG A 32 43.61 -3.22 -22.38
C ARG A 32 42.13 -3.43 -22.03
N PRO A 33 41.60 -4.66 -21.95
CA PRO A 33 40.19 -4.90 -21.61
C PRO A 33 39.88 -4.48 -20.17
N ARG A 34 40.78 -4.75 -19.21
CA ARG A 34 40.56 -4.41 -17.79
C ARG A 34 40.48 -2.90 -17.56
N LYS A 35 41.33 -2.11 -18.23
CA LYS A 35 41.27 -0.63 -18.18
C LYS A 35 40.01 -0.07 -18.85
N LYS A 36 39.59 -0.65 -19.99
CA LYS A 36 38.35 -0.24 -20.69
C LYS A 36 37.08 -0.56 -19.89
N ILE A 37 37.02 -1.74 -19.27
CA ILE A 37 35.90 -2.14 -18.39
C ILE A 37 35.86 -1.24 -17.16
N SER A 38 37.01 -0.96 -16.53
CA SER A 38 37.07 -0.04 -15.39
C SER A 38 36.63 1.38 -15.77
N ALA A 39 37.02 1.87 -16.94
CA ALA A 39 36.60 3.18 -17.45
C ALA A 39 35.10 3.23 -17.73
N PHE A 40 34.53 2.16 -18.30
CA PHE A 40 33.09 2.04 -18.56
C PHE A 40 32.28 1.99 -17.25
N VAL A 41 32.73 1.20 -16.27
CA VAL A 41 32.10 1.11 -14.94
C VAL A 41 32.14 2.47 -14.24
N ASN A 42 33.27 3.18 -14.29
CA ASN A 42 33.41 4.51 -13.70
C ASN A 42 32.53 5.54 -14.43
N ALA A 43 32.43 5.48 -15.77
CA ALA A 43 31.56 6.35 -16.55
C ALA A 43 30.06 6.08 -16.27
N MET A 44 29.68 4.82 -16.04
CA MET A 44 28.33 4.44 -15.60
C MET A 44 28.02 4.96 -14.19
N ALA A 45 28.96 4.86 -13.26
CA ALA A 45 28.81 5.37 -11.90
C ALA A 45 28.63 6.91 -11.90
N SER A 46 29.44 7.63 -12.68
CA SER A 46 29.30 9.09 -12.86
C SER A 46 27.95 9.47 -13.48
N ALA A 47 27.47 8.73 -14.49
CA ALA A 47 26.18 9.01 -15.13
C ALA A 47 24.97 8.77 -14.21
N ARG A 48 25.09 7.89 -13.20
CA ARG A 48 24.06 7.67 -12.18
C ARG A 48 24.02 8.80 -11.14
N SER A 49 25.17 9.37 -10.80
CA SER A 49 25.26 10.46 -9.82
C SER A 49 24.70 11.80 -10.31
N SER A 50 24.54 11.98 -11.63
CA SER A 50 24.19 13.25 -12.26
C SER A 50 22.71 13.42 -12.63
N SER A 51 21.80 12.62 -12.06
CA SER A 51 20.36 12.92 -12.21
C SER A 51 20.01 14.13 -11.34
N PRO A 52 19.37 15.18 -11.88
CA PRO A 52 18.90 16.29 -11.06
C PRO A 52 17.92 15.74 -10.03
N GLN A 53 18.28 15.81 -8.75
CA GLN A 53 17.36 15.47 -7.66
C GLN A 53 16.17 16.42 -7.76
N SER A 54 14.99 15.86 -8.06
CA SER A 54 13.76 16.64 -7.98
C SER A 54 13.61 17.17 -6.55
N PRO A 55 13.33 18.48 -6.35
CA PRO A 55 13.21 19.08 -5.02
C PRO A 55 12.12 18.42 -4.16
N SER A 56 11.16 17.76 -4.79
CA SER A 56 10.11 16.96 -4.14
C SER A 56 10.63 15.74 -3.35
N LYS A 57 11.86 15.29 -3.58
CA LYS A 57 12.45 14.13 -2.86
C LYS A 57 13.03 14.47 -1.48
N HIS A 58 13.13 15.77 -1.18
CA HIS A 58 13.67 16.26 0.10
C HIS A 58 12.59 16.69 1.08
N ILE A 59 11.32 16.68 0.66
CA ILE A 59 10.18 16.98 1.53
C ILE A 59 10.03 15.82 2.51
N THR A 60 10.15 16.14 3.80
CA THR A 60 10.00 15.21 4.92
C THR A 60 8.59 15.26 5.48
N VAL A 61 8.22 14.26 6.27
CA VAL A 61 6.92 14.24 6.96
C VAL A 61 6.75 15.45 7.90
N VAL A 62 7.85 15.98 8.46
CA VAL A 62 7.83 17.16 9.34
C VAL A 62 7.39 18.39 8.55
N ASP A 63 7.94 18.60 7.35
CA ASP A 63 7.58 19.73 6.49
C ASP A 63 6.09 19.72 6.11
N VAL A 64 5.50 18.53 5.96
CA VAL A 64 4.06 18.37 5.68
C VAL A 64 3.21 18.77 6.88
N TYR A 65 3.65 18.49 8.11
CA TYR A 65 2.94 18.93 9.32
C TYR A 65 3.05 20.44 9.53
N ASP A 66 4.20 21.05 9.26
CA ASP A 66 4.37 22.50 9.34
C ASP A 66 3.49 23.21 8.32
N LEU A 67 3.42 22.67 7.09
CA LEU A 67 2.51 23.16 6.06
C LEU A 67 1.03 23.00 6.47
N ALA A 68 0.65 21.85 7.03
CA ALA A 68 -0.69 21.61 7.53
C ALA A 68 -1.09 22.59 8.63
N ALA A 69 -0.17 22.91 9.55
CA ALA A 69 -0.38 23.90 10.60
C ALA A 69 -0.57 25.32 10.04
N SER A 70 0.27 25.73 9.09
CA SER A 70 0.12 27.03 8.43
C SER A 70 -1.23 27.14 7.70
N ILE A 71 -1.62 26.11 6.96
CA ILE A 71 -2.90 26.06 6.26
C ILE A 71 -4.08 26.07 7.25
N GLY A 72 -3.97 25.34 8.36
CA GLY A 72 -4.98 25.34 9.42
C GLY A 72 -5.21 26.72 10.02
N ASN A 73 -4.14 27.46 10.31
CA ASN A 73 -4.23 28.84 10.82
C ASN A 73 -4.93 29.79 9.82
N ASP A 74 -4.70 29.62 8.52
CA ASP A 74 -5.36 30.45 7.51
C ASP A 74 -6.84 30.07 7.33
N PHE A 75 -7.18 28.79 7.47
CA PHE A 75 -8.57 28.36 7.55
C PHE A 75 -9.30 28.88 8.79
N GLU A 76 -8.63 28.94 9.95
CA GLU A 76 -9.20 29.53 11.17
C GLU A 76 -9.54 31.02 10.94
N LYS A 77 -8.61 31.81 10.38
CA LYS A 77 -8.86 33.21 10.01
C LYS A 77 -10.02 33.37 9.01
N LEU A 78 -10.15 32.45 8.06
CA LEU A 78 -11.25 32.43 7.09
C LEU A 78 -12.59 32.16 7.77
N ILE A 79 -12.62 31.21 8.70
CA ILE A 79 -13.82 30.86 9.48
C ILE A 79 -14.22 32.05 10.37
N ASP A 80 -13.25 32.70 11.03
CA ASP A 80 -13.51 33.84 11.91
C ASP A 80 -14.11 35.05 11.17
N ASN A 81 -13.64 35.31 9.94
CA ASN A 81 -14.06 36.48 9.17
C ASN A 81 -15.33 36.25 8.32
N TYR A 82 -15.51 35.04 7.77
CA TYR A 82 -16.54 34.76 6.76
C TYR A 82 -17.48 33.60 7.13
N GLY A 83 -17.27 32.98 8.29
CA GLY A 83 -18.04 31.83 8.76
C GLY A 83 -17.58 30.50 8.17
N ASN A 84 -17.99 29.41 8.82
CA ASN A 84 -17.52 28.05 8.55
C ASN A 84 -17.89 27.54 7.14
N GLU A 85 -18.98 28.02 6.56
CA GLU A 85 -19.51 27.52 5.28
C GLU A 85 -18.53 27.72 4.11
N CYS A 86 -17.67 28.73 4.18
CA CYS A 86 -16.64 29.01 3.17
C CYS A 86 -15.55 27.92 3.11
N VAL A 87 -15.27 27.26 4.24
CA VAL A 87 -14.17 26.29 4.37
C VAL A 87 -14.68 24.84 4.38
N ARG A 88 -15.94 24.62 4.80
CA ARG A 88 -16.54 23.28 4.98
C ARG A 88 -16.39 22.35 3.77
N GLY A 89 -16.51 22.88 2.56
CA GLY A 89 -16.40 22.10 1.32
C GLY A 89 -14.97 21.82 0.83
N ILE A 90 -14.02 22.69 1.17
CA ILE A 90 -12.62 22.58 0.71
C ILE A 90 -11.73 21.85 1.72
N MET A 91 -12.04 21.95 3.02
CA MET A 91 -11.28 21.31 4.11
C MET A 91 -11.02 19.81 3.86
N PRO A 92 -12.01 18.97 3.49
CA PRO A 92 -11.76 17.55 3.27
C PRO A 92 -10.84 17.28 2.07
N LYS A 93 -10.87 18.15 1.05
CA LYS A 93 -10.01 18.03 -0.14
C LYS A 93 -8.57 18.38 0.19
N VAL A 94 -8.35 19.41 1.00
CA VAL A 94 -7.02 19.80 1.47
C VAL A 94 -6.42 18.74 2.39
N ILE A 95 -7.23 18.18 3.30
CA ILE A 95 -6.80 17.05 4.13
C ILE A 95 -6.36 15.88 3.24
N SER A 96 -7.17 15.47 2.26
CA SER A 96 -6.84 14.38 1.34
C SER A 96 -5.54 14.63 0.54
N ALA A 97 -5.31 15.88 0.11
CA ALA A 97 -4.08 16.27 -0.57
C ALA A 97 -2.86 16.19 0.37
N LEU A 98 -2.98 16.70 1.60
CA LEU A 98 -1.91 16.66 2.60
C LEU A 98 -1.59 15.24 3.05
N GLU A 99 -2.58 14.34 3.11
CA GLU A 99 -2.35 12.91 3.38
C GLU A 99 -1.61 12.21 2.24
N THR A 100 -1.93 12.55 1.01
CA THR A 100 -1.21 12.03 -0.16
C THR A 100 0.24 12.52 -0.12
N LEU A 101 0.45 13.78 0.27
CA LEU A 101 1.79 14.35 0.44
C LEU A 101 2.55 13.71 1.62
N GLU A 102 1.90 13.46 2.76
CA GLU A 102 2.46 12.75 3.92
C GLU A 102 2.90 11.33 3.51
N ALA A 103 2.09 10.61 2.74
CA ALA A 103 2.44 9.28 2.25
C ALA A 103 3.64 9.31 1.28
N MET A 104 3.72 10.30 0.39
CA MET A 104 4.88 10.49 -0.49
C MET A 104 6.14 10.88 0.28
N ALA A 105 6.03 11.78 1.25
CA ALA A 105 7.15 12.20 2.10
C ALA A 105 7.68 11.03 2.95
N ALA A 106 6.79 10.25 3.56
CA ALA A 106 7.18 9.03 4.28
C ALA A 106 7.81 7.97 3.35
N GLY A 107 7.38 7.92 2.09
CA GLY A 107 8.02 7.11 1.05
C GLY A 107 9.44 7.58 0.75
N ASN A 108 9.62 8.89 0.54
CA ASN A 108 10.93 9.50 0.31
C ASN A 108 11.90 9.25 1.46
N ASP A 109 11.45 9.36 2.71
CA ASP A 109 12.29 9.11 3.89
C ASP A 109 12.81 7.66 3.90
N ARG A 110 11.95 6.68 3.61
CA ARG A 110 12.36 5.26 3.50
C ARG A 110 13.32 5.02 2.34
N GLU A 111 13.06 5.63 1.17
CA GLU A 111 13.96 5.53 0.02
C GLU A 111 15.32 6.16 0.32
N ASN A 112 15.35 7.31 0.99
CA ASN A 112 16.58 7.99 1.40
C ASN A 112 17.36 7.15 2.43
N GLU A 113 16.69 6.52 3.39
CA GLU A 113 17.32 5.57 4.31
C GLU A 113 17.95 4.36 3.59
N GLU A 114 17.26 3.83 2.59
CA GLU A 114 17.77 2.73 1.76
C GLU A 114 18.99 3.18 0.95
N ILE A 115 18.92 4.36 0.33
CA ILE A 115 20.04 4.96 -0.39
C ILE A 115 21.24 5.12 0.56
N MET A 116 21.05 5.66 1.77
CA MET A 116 22.13 5.77 2.75
C MET A 116 22.72 4.42 3.13
N ARG A 117 21.88 3.39 3.36
CA ARG A 117 22.35 2.02 3.66
C ARG A 117 23.17 1.44 2.52
N LEU A 118 22.70 1.60 1.28
CA LEU A 118 23.40 1.15 0.08
C LEU A 118 24.72 1.91 -0.13
N SER A 119 24.73 3.24 0.01
CA SER A 119 25.94 4.06 -0.08
C SER A 119 27.00 3.61 0.92
N LYS A 120 26.60 3.37 2.19
CA LYS A 120 27.52 2.85 3.22
C LYS A 120 28.03 1.44 2.90
N ALA A 121 27.18 0.59 2.32
CA ALA A 121 27.58 -0.75 1.91
C ALA A 121 28.59 -0.70 0.75
N VAL A 122 28.36 0.18 -0.24
CA VAL A 122 29.28 0.42 -1.35
C VAL A 122 30.62 0.93 -0.85
N GLU A 123 30.62 1.96 0.01
CA GLU A 123 31.85 2.50 0.60
C GLU A 123 32.68 1.42 1.31
N ARG A 124 32.03 0.58 2.12
CA ARG A 124 32.68 -0.55 2.79
C ARG A 124 33.26 -1.56 1.79
N LEU A 125 32.52 -1.92 0.75
CA LEU A 125 32.98 -2.86 -0.28
C LEU A 125 34.14 -2.28 -1.10
N GLU A 126 34.12 -0.97 -1.38
CA GLU A 126 35.22 -0.28 -2.04
C GLU A 126 36.48 -0.26 -1.18
N GLN A 127 36.34 -0.01 0.13
CA GLN A 127 37.45 -0.10 1.09
C GLN A 127 38.01 -1.53 1.19
N GLU A 128 37.14 -2.55 1.28
CA GLU A 128 37.56 -3.95 1.33
C GLU A 128 38.28 -4.37 0.05
N LYS A 129 37.76 -3.98 -1.13
CA LYS A 129 38.39 -4.21 -2.42
C LYS A 129 39.76 -3.53 -2.49
N HIS A 130 39.86 -2.29 -2.02
CA HIS A 130 41.11 -1.54 -2.00
C HIS A 130 42.15 -2.22 -1.09
N GLN A 131 41.75 -2.64 0.11
CA GLN A 131 42.60 -3.35 1.06
C GLN A 131 43.09 -4.69 0.51
N ARG A 132 42.19 -5.49 -0.09
CA ARG A 132 42.56 -6.76 -0.74
C ARG A 132 43.54 -6.56 -1.90
N ASN A 133 43.35 -5.51 -2.69
CA ASN A 133 44.25 -5.18 -3.78
C ASN A 133 45.63 -4.75 -3.26
N GLN A 134 45.70 -3.99 -2.16
CA GLN A 134 46.97 -3.65 -1.52
C GLN A 134 47.69 -4.90 -0.97
N GLN A 135 46.97 -5.82 -0.34
CA GLN A 135 47.54 -7.08 0.13
C GLN A 135 48.11 -7.90 -1.03
N HIS A 136 47.36 -8.01 -2.13
CA HIS A 136 47.85 -8.70 -3.33
C HIS A 136 49.12 -8.08 -3.88
N LEU A 137 49.20 -6.74 -3.93
CA LEU A 137 50.40 -6.04 -4.40
C LEU A 137 51.61 -6.32 -3.49
N LYS A 138 51.42 -6.32 -2.17
CA LYS A 138 52.49 -6.65 -1.20
C LYS A 138 52.98 -8.09 -1.35
N PHE A 139 52.06 -9.05 -1.50
CA PHE A 139 52.44 -10.45 -1.74
C PHE A 139 53.20 -10.61 -3.06
N GLU A 140 52.82 -9.87 -4.09
CA GLU A 140 53.53 -9.86 -5.37
C GLU A 140 54.96 -9.31 -5.23
N GLU A 141 55.14 -8.21 -4.49
CA GLU A 141 56.47 -7.64 -4.17
C GLU A 141 57.34 -8.61 -3.36
N GLU A 142 56.78 -9.26 -2.33
CA GLU A 142 57.48 -10.26 -1.51
C GLU A 142 57.91 -11.49 -2.35
N LEU A 143 57.02 -11.96 -3.24
CA LEU A 143 57.31 -13.07 -4.14
C LEU A 143 58.43 -12.70 -5.12
N GLU A 144 58.39 -11.50 -5.71
CA GLU A 144 59.46 -11.00 -6.58
C GLU A 144 60.81 -10.95 -5.85
N GLN A 145 60.81 -10.53 -4.59
CA GLN A 145 62.04 -10.48 -3.79
C GLN A 145 62.57 -11.88 -3.49
N MET A 146 61.71 -12.84 -3.14
CA MET A 146 62.09 -14.24 -2.92
C MET A 146 62.68 -14.86 -4.20
N VAL A 147 62.07 -14.64 -5.35
CA VAL A 147 62.58 -15.11 -6.64
C VAL A 147 63.95 -14.52 -6.94
N LYS A 148 64.15 -13.21 -6.73
CA LYS A 148 65.47 -12.57 -6.90
C LYS A 148 66.53 -13.20 -5.99
N ASN A 149 66.18 -13.48 -4.73
CA ASN A 149 67.09 -14.13 -3.77
C ASN A 149 67.48 -15.53 -4.24
N LEU A 150 66.50 -16.35 -4.64
CA LEU A 150 66.74 -17.71 -5.15
C LEU A 150 67.59 -17.72 -6.42
N VAL A 151 67.37 -16.76 -7.33
CA VAL A 151 68.19 -16.63 -8.55
C VAL A 151 69.64 -16.27 -8.20
N ASN A 152 69.85 -15.35 -7.26
CA ASN A 152 71.18 -14.99 -6.79
C ASN A 152 71.88 -16.17 -6.08
N GLU A 153 71.16 -16.90 -5.24
CA GLU A 153 71.68 -18.09 -4.56
C GLU A 153 72.05 -19.18 -5.55
N ASN A 154 71.20 -19.50 -6.53
CA ASN A 154 71.53 -20.45 -7.60
C ASN A 154 72.76 -20.02 -8.40
N ARG A 155 72.93 -18.72 -8.65
CA ARG A 155 74.12 -18.19 -9.33
C ARG A 155 75.37 -18.36 -8.48
N ASN A 156 75.27 -18.12 -7.17
CA ASN A 156 76.37 -18.31 -6.21
C ASN A 156 76.73 -19.79 -6.04
N LEU A 157 75.74 -20.67 -5.97
CA LEU A 157 75.94 -22.12 -5.92
C LEU A 157 76.57 -22.62 -7.23
N SER A 158 76.08 -22.17 -8.39
CA SER A 158 76.63 -22.53 -9.69
C SER A 158 78.08 -22.08 -9.87
N THR A 159 78.44 -20.88 -9.40
CA THR A 159 79.84 -20.39 -9.38
C THR A 159 80.70 -21.18 -8.41
N THR A 160 80.18 -21.51 -7.21
CA THR A 160 80.89 -22.34 -6.22
C THR A 160 81.16 -23.75 -6.76
N VAL A 161 80.15 -24.40 -7.36
CA VAL A 161 80.26 -25.71 -8.02
C VAL A 161 81.25 -25.67 -9.18
N SER A 162 81.28 -24.58 -9.95
CA SER A 162 82.25 -24.40 -11.04
C SER A 162 83.68 -24.17 -10.55
N SER A 163 83.87 -23.73 -9.30
CA SER A 163 85.17 -23.44 -8.68
C SER A 163 85.72 -24.58 -7.81
N LEU A 164 84.97 -25.66 -7.61
CA LEU A 164 85.41 -26.81 -6.83
C LEU A 164 86.36 -27.69 -7.67
N PRO A 165 87.60 -27.96 -7.20
CA PRO A 165 88.52 -28.84 -7.90
C PRO A 165 88.09 -30.31 -7.78
N THR A 166 88.05 -31.03 -8.91
CA THR A 166 87.85 -32.48 -8.98
C THR A 166 89.14 -33.20 -8.59
N ASN A 167 89.39 -33.39 -7.29
CA ASN A 167 90.44 -34.30 -6.82
C ASN A 167 89.97 -35.00 -5.54
N ASN A 168 89.73 -36.31 -5.67
CA ASN A 168 89.83 -37.25 -4.56
C ASN A 168 91.32 -37.45 -4.27
N ASP A 169 91.74 -37.29 -3.01
CA ASP A 169 92.49 -38.32 -2.27
C ASP A 169 92.98 -37.82 -0.90
N SER A 170 93.08 -38.78 0.04
CA SER A 170 93.87 -38.76 1.29
C SER A 170 93.16 -38.37 2.60
N PRO A 171 93.67 -38.75 3.79
CA PRO A 171 93.11 -39.83 4.61
C PRO A 171 92.63 -39.28 5.95
N VAL A 172 91.37 -38.85 6.03
CA VAL A 172 90.73 -38.35 7.27
C VAL A 172 89.60 -39.29 7.70
N SER A 173 89.81 -40.61 7.59
CA SER A 173 88.69 -41.55 7.55
C SER A 173 88.04 -41.90 8.90
N SER A 174 88.59 -41.51 10.05
CA SER A 174 87.98 -41.86 11.35
C SER A 174 87.21 -40.70 12.00
N SER A 175 87.80 -39.50 12.03
CA SER A 175 87.13 -38.29 12.54
C SER A 175 86.07 -37.74 11.58
N MET A 176 86.25 -37.92 10.27
CA MET A 176 85.26 -37.48 9.27
C MET A 176 84.05 -38.41 9.26
N ARG A 177 84.23 -39.72 9.39
CA ARG A 177 83.11 -40.68 9.55
C ARG A 177 82.27 -40.40 10.79
N GLU A 178 82.87 -39.94 11.88
CA GLU A 178 82.14 -39.58 13.09
C GLU A 178 81.35 -38.27 12.92
N ALA A 179 81.92 -37.27 12.25
CA ALA A 179 81.23 -36.04 11.89
C ALA A 179 80.08 -36.29 10.88
N ASP A 180 80.32 -37.13 9.87
CA ASP A 180 79.34 -37.53 8.87
C ASP A 180 78.20 -38.34 9.51
N LEU A 181 78.51 -39.23 10.46
CA LEU A 181 77.50 -39.98 11.21
C LEU A 181 76.65 -39.05 12.09
N ARG A 182 77.26 -38.06 12.76
CA ARG A 182 76.54 -37.03 13.54
C ARG A 182 75.61 -36.22 12.65
N MET A 183 76.09 -35.76 11.49
CA MET A 183 75.29 -35.05 10.50
C MET A 183 74.14 -35.91 9.96
N LEU A 184 74.35 -37.20 9.71
CA LEU A 184 73.31 -38.13 9.27
C LEU A 184 72.23 -38.32 10.34
N LEU A 185 72.62 -38.42 11.61
CA LEU A 185 71.68 -38.52 12.72
C LEU A 185 70.85 -37.24 12.88
N GLU A 186 71.48 -36.07 12.76
CA GLU A 186 70.81 -34.77 12.78
C GLU A 186 69.84 -34.61 11.61
N LEU A 187 70.26 -34.95 10.38
CA LEU A 187 69.39 -34.97 9.21
C LEU A 187 68.22 -35.95 9.37
N LYS A 188 68.45 -37.10 10.00
CA LYS A 188 67.39 -38.08 10.29
C LYS A 188 66.39 -37.54 11.31
N GLU A 189 66.87 -36.85 12.34
CA GLU A 189 66.03 -36.21 13.34
C GLU A 189 65.20 -35.06 12.73
N MET A 190 65.84 -34.17 11.97
CA MET A 190 65.13 -33.10 11.23
C MET A 190 64.12 -33.68 10.24
N SER A 191 64.47 -34.77 9.54
CA SER A 191 63.53 -35.46 8.63
C SER A 191 62.34 -36.06 9.38
N ALA A 192 62.55 -36.57 10.60
CA ALA A 192 61.47 -37.05 11.46
C ALA A 192 60.57 -35.90 11.92
N GLN A 193 61.16 -34.78 12.36
CA GLN A 193 60.44 -33.58 12.77
C GLN A 193 59.60 -33.01 11.61
N GLN A 194 60.18 -32.87 10.41
CA GLN A 194 59.47 -32.44 9.22
C GLN A 194 58.31 -33.37 8.85
N LYS A 195 58.47 -34.69 9.01
CA LYS A 195 57.37 -35.65 8.78
C LYS A 195 56.23 -35.46 9.76
N ASP A 196 56.53 -35.16 11.03
CA ASP A 196 55.49 -34.94 12.04
C ASP A 196 54.82 -33.57 11.86
N GLU A 197 55.56 -32.55 11.44
CA GLU A 197 55.00 -31.24 11.03
C GLU A 197 54.07 -31.38 9.82
N ILE A 198 54.46 -32.14 8.80
CA ILE A 198 53.61 -32.43 7.63
C ILE A 198 52.31 -33.13 8.07
N LYS A 199 52.37 -34.09 9.00
CA LYS A 199 51.17 -34.76 9.52
C LYS A 199 50.28 -33.80 10.30
N ALA A 200 50.85 -32.89 11.09
CA ALA A 200 50.10 -31.89 11.83
C ALA A 200 49.38 -30.93 10.87
N LEU A 201 50.11 -30.39 9.88
CA LEU A 201 49.53 -29.54 8.84
C LEU A 201 48.44 -30.27 8.03
N GLN A 202 48.64 -31.55 7.72
CA GLN A 202 47.62 -32.35 7.02
C GLN A 202 46.34 -32.48 7.85
N LYS A 203 46.46 -32.70 9.16
CA LYS A 203 45.29 -32.76 10.07
C LYS A 203 44.54 -31.42 10.14
N ASP A 204 45.27 -30.31 10.12
CA ASP A 204 44.67 -28.97 10.08
C ASP A 204 43.93 -28.75 8.76
N VAL A 205 44.53 -29.14 7.62
CA VAL A 205 43.89 -29.10 6.30
C VAL A 205 42.59 -29.91 6.29
N ASP A 206 42.60 -31.14 6.81
CA ASP A 206 41.41 -32.00 6.88
C ASP A 206 40.31 -31.35 7.75
N THR A 207 40.71 -30.69 8.85
CA THR A 207 39.80 -29.96 9.73
C THR A 207 39.17 -28.75 9.02
N TYR A 208 39.97 -27.97 8.31
CA TYR A 208 39.48 -26.83 7.53
C TYR A 208 38.58 -27.27 6.37
N GLN A 209 38.88 -28.40 5.71
CA GLN A 209 38.01 -28.98 4.69
C GLN A 209 36.63 -29.30 5.25
N CYS A 210 36.55 -29.97 6.41
CA CYS A 210 35.28 -30.26 7.07
C CYS A 210 34.50 -28.97 7.44
N GLN A 211 35.19 -27.93 7.91
CA GLN A 211 34.55 -26.64 8.19
C GLN A 211 34.00 -25.98 6.92
N VAL A 212 34.75 -26.01 5.82
CA VAL A 212 34.30 -25.48 4.52
C VAL A 212 33.06 -26.23 4.03
N GLU A 213 33.04 -27.56 4.10
CA GLU A 213 31.86 -28.36 3.72
C GLU A 213 30.63 -28.04 4.59
N ASN A 214 30.81 -27.86 5.90
CA ASN A 214 29.72 -27.47 6.80
C ASN A 214 29.16 -26.07 6.49
N LEU A 215 30.04 -25.12 6.15
CA LEU A 215 29.64 -23.77 5.73
C LEU A 215 28.94 -23.80 4.37
N GLN A 216 29.43 -24.59 3.41
CA GLN A 216 28.79 -24.79 2.11
C GLN A 216 27.37 -25.36 2.28
N ASN A 217 27.19 -26.40 3.09
CA ASN A 217 25.88 -26.96 3.41
C ASN A 217 24.94 -25.93 4.06
N SER A 218 25.47 -25.05 4.91
CA SER A 218 24.69 -23.98 5.54
C SER A 218 24.25 -22.91 4.53
N ILE A 219 25.15 -22.53 3.61
CA ILE A 219 24.86 -21.61 2.51
C ILE A 219 23.78 -22.20 1.59
N GLU A 220 23.88 -23.47 1.21
CA GLU A 220 22.87 -24.14 0.39
C GLU A 220 21.48 -24.15 1.04
N LYS A 221 21.40 -24.39 2.35
CA LYS A 221 20.14 -24.30 3.10
C LYS A 221 19.56 -22.88 3.06
N LEU A 222 20.39 -21.86 3.25
CA LEU A 222 19.98 -20.46 3.16
C LEU A 222 19.51 -20.08 1.75
N ILE A 223 20.17 -20.58 0.70
CA ILE A 223 19.74 -20.37 -0.69
C ILE A 223 18.33 -20.95 -0.90
N ARG A 224 18.09 -22.19 -0.48
CA ARG A 224 16.76 -22.83 -0.60
C ARG A 224 15.68 -22.07 0.16
N GLN A 225 15.98 -21.60 1.38
CA GLN A 225 15.06 -20.79 2.17
C GLN A 225 14.76 -19.44 1.49
N ASN A 226 15.77 -18.79 0.91
CA ASN A 226 15.61 -17.53 0.20
C ASN A 226 14.73 -17.71 -1.05
N GLU A 227 14.96 -18.77 -1.85
CA GLU A 227 14.08 -19.10 -2.98
C GLU A 227 12.62 -19.32 -2.54
N GLU A 228 12.40 -20.02 -1.44
CA GLU A 228 11.06 -20.24 -0.90
C GLU A 228 10.40 -18.92 -0.47
N LEU A 229 11.14 -18.04 0.19
CA LEU A 229 10.67 -16.70 0.58
C LEU A 229 10.34 -15.84 -0.65
N LEU A 230 11.16 -15.89 -1.71
CA LEU A 230 10.89 -15.21 -2.97
C LEU A 230 9.60 -15.73 -3.63
N ARG A 231 9.39 -17.06 -3.65
CA ARG A 231 8.14 -17.67 -4.15
C ARG A 231 6.93 -17.24 -3.31
N LYS A 232 7.04 -17.25 -1.97
CA LYS A 232 5.98 -16.79 -1.06
C LYS A 232 5.66 -15.30 -1.25
N ASN A 233 6.67 -14.46 -1.37
CA ASN A 233 6.50 -13.02 -1.61
C ASN A 233 5.80 -12.76 -2.95
N SER A 234 6.20 -13.46 -4.03
CA SER A 234 5.52 -13.38 -5.33
C SER A 234 4.04 -13.79 -5.24
N SER A 235 3.73 -14.87 -4.50
CA SER A 235 2.36 -15.31 -4.27
C SER A 235 1.53 -14.29 -3.49
N LEU A 236 2.07 -13.77 -2.38
CA LEU A 236 1.42 -12.74 -1.57
C LEU A 236 1.21 -11.44 -2.37
N GLN A 237 2.16 -11.07 -3.22
CA GLN A 237 2.02 -9.90 -4.09
C GLN A 237 0.90 -10.09 -5.13
N LYS A 238 0.74 -11.31 -5.68
CA LYS A 238 -0.40 -11.65 -6.56
C LYS A 238 -1.72 -11.57 -5.80
N GLN A 239 -1.80 -12.16 -4.61
CA GLN A 239 -3.00 -12.08 -3.77
C GLN A 239 -3.35 -10.63 -3.42
N GLY A 240 -2.35 -9.81 -3.07
CA GLY A 240 -2.53 -8.39 -2.81
C GLY A 240 -3.10 -7.63 -4.00
N ARG A 241 -2.68 -7.95 -5.24
CA ARG A 241 -3.28 -7.37 -6.46
C ARG A 241 -4.75 -7.76 -6.62
N VAL A 242 -5.09 -9.04 -6.45
CA VAL A 242 -6.48 -9.52 -6.54
C VAL A 242 -7.37 -8.82 -5.51
N ILE A 243 -6.93 -8.71 -4.25
CA ILE A 243 -7.70 -8.01 -3.20
C ILE A 243 -7.91 -6.53 -3.55
N VAL A 244 -6.92 -5.86 -4.16
CA VAL A 244 -7.06 -4.48 -4.61
C VAL A 244 -8.07 -4.35 -5.75
N GLU A 245 -8.07 -5.30 -6.70
CA GLU A 245 -9.05 -5.36 -7.79
C GLU A 245 -10.47 -5.60 -7.26
N GLU A 246 -10.65 -6.58 -6.36
CA GLU A 246 -11.93 -6.85 -5.70
C GLU A 246 -12.44 -5.64 -4.91
N LYS A 247 -11.55 -4.97 -4.15
CA LYS A 247 -11.88 -3.74 -3.44
C LYS A 247 -12.34 -2.63 -4.39
N MET A 248 -11.66 -2.46 -5.53
CA MET A 248 -12.03 -1.46 -6.53
C MET A 248 -13.42 -1.76 -7.12
N GLU A 249 -13.72 -3.04 -7.35
CA GLU A 249 -15.01 -3.47 -7.87
C GLU A 249 -16.15 -3.22 -6.86
N VAL A 250 -15.92 -3.51 -5.57
CA VAL A 250 -16.86 -3.21 -4.49
C VAL A 250 -17.10 -1.70 -4.37
N LEU A 251 -16.04 -0.88 -4.41
CA LEU A 251 -16.19 0.58 -4.37
C LEU A 251 -17.02 1.10 -5.54
N LYS A 252 -16.83 0.57 -6.75
CA LYS A 252 -17.63 0.94 -7.92
C LYS A 252 -19.11 0.55 -7.77
N ARG A 253 -19.39 -0.62 -7.20
CA ARG A 253 -20.77 -1.04 -6.88
C ARG A 253 -21.39 -0.10 -5.84
N LEU A 254 -20.64 0.26 -4.80
CA LEU A 254 -21.08 1.18 -3.76
C LEU A 254 -21.41 2.56 -4.33
N GLU A 255 -20.52 3.14 -5.14
CA GLU A 255 -20.73 4.43 -5.82
C GLU A 255 -22.02 4.42 -6.65
N LYS A 256 -22.24 3.37 -7.44
CA LYS A 256 -23.49 3.22 -8.22
C LYS A 256 -24.73 3.16 -7.32
N THR A 257 -24.65 2.48 -6.17
CA THR A 257 -25.77 2.45 -5.22
C THR A 257 -25.98 3.81 -4.53
N GLU A 258 -24.92 4.57 -4.25
CA GLU A 258 -25.02 5.91 -3.69
C GLU A 258 -25.68 6.88 -4.68
N GLU A 259 -25.30 6.81 -5.96
CA GLU A 259 -25.93 7.59 -7.04
C GLU A 259 -27.44 7.30 -7.12
N SER A 260 -27.83 6.02 -7.14
CA SER A 260 -29.24 5.63 -7.17
C SER A 260 -30.01 6.09 -5.92
N ASN A 261 -29.37 6.08 -4.75
CA ASN A 261 -29.97 6.60 -3.52
C ASN A 261 -30.15 8.14 -3.56
N ILE A 262 -29.20 8.87 -4.16
CA ILE A 262 -29.33 10.32 -4.36
C ILE A 262 -30.51 10.62 -5.29
N GLU A 263 -30.66 9.85 -6.37
CA GLU A 263 -31.76 9.99 -7.32
C GLU A 263 -33.12 9.71 -6.66
N LEU A 264 -33.23 8.60 -5.92
CA LEU A 264 -34.44 8.27 -5.16
C LEU A 264 -34.78 9.35 -4.13
N LYS A 265 -33.79 9.88 -3.39
CA LYS A 265 -34.01 10.98 -2.44
C LYS A 265 -34.49 12.25 -3.12
N LYS A 266 -34.05 12.52 -4.36
CA LYS A 266 -34.54 13.64 -5.15
C LYS A 266 -36.00 13.43 -5.55
N LEU A 267 -36.33 12.24 -6.04
CA LEU A 267 -37.69 11.88 -6.43
C LEU A 267 -38.66 11.97 -5.25
N VAL A 268 -38.27 11.45 -4.07
CA VAL A 268 -39.07 11.54 -2.85
C VAL A 268 -39.33 13.01 -2.47
N LYS A 269 -38.32 13.88 -2.57
CA LYS A 269 -38.51 15.31 -2.32
C LYS A 269 -39.46 15.97 -3.31
N GLU A 270 -39.42 15.58 -4.58
CA GLU A 270 -40.33 16.08 -5.61
C GLU A 270 -41.76 15.60 -5.36
N THR A 271 -41.96 14.33 -5.00
CA THR A 271 -43.27 13.79 -4.64
C THR A 271 -43.82 14.43 -3.36
N ASP A 272 -42.99 14.67 -2.34
CA ASP A 272 -43.41 15.36 -1.12
C ASP A 272 -43.89 16.78 -1.39
N ARG A 273 -43.21 17.51 -2.29
CA ARG A 273 -43.66 18.84 -2.75
C ARG A 273 -45.00 18.74 -3.48
N ALA A 274 -45.14 17.83 -4.43
CA ALA A 274 -46.39 17.65 -5.17
C ALA A 274 -47.56 17.29 -4.25
N CYS A 275 -47.34 16.40 -3.27
CA CYS A 275 -48.34 16.06 -2.26
C CYS A 275 -48.74 17.28 -1.42
N LYS A 276 -47.77 18.11 -1.03
CA LYS A 276 -48.02 19.34 -0.26
C LYS A 276 -48.79 20.38 -1.07
N ASP A 277 -48.44 20.55 -2.34
CA ASP A 277 -49.15 21.47 -3.25
C ASP A 277 -50.61 21.03 -3.47
N MET A 278 -50.85 19.73 -3.67
CA MET A 278 -52.22 19.19 -3.74
C MET A 278 -52.99 19.35 -2.43
N GLN A 279 -52.31 19.23 -1.27
CA GLN A 279 -52.95 19.43 0.03
C GLN A 279 -53.38 20.88 0.23
N VAL A 280 -52.54 21.86 -0.18
CA VAL A 280 -52.89 23.28 -0.16
C VAL A 280 -54.06 23.57 -1.11
N ALA A 281 -54.03 23.04 -2.33
CA ALA A 281 -55.13 23.20 -3.30
C ALA A 281 -56.46 22.60 -2.80
N ASN A 282 -56.42 21.54 -1.99
CA ASN A 282 -57.61 20.97 -1.35
C ASN A 282 -58.08 21.74 -0.11
N GLN A 283 -57.20 22.47 0.59
CA GLN A 283 -57.60 23.34 1.70
C GLN A 283 -58.44 24.53 1.20
N ASP A 284 -58.04 25.13 0.08
CA ASP A 284 -58.78 26.25 -0.55
C ASP A 284 -60.18 25.84 -1.07
N ASN A 285 -60.42 24.55 -1.30
CA ASN A 285 -61.72 24.01 -1.72
C ASN A 285 -62.63 23.55 -0.57
N ASN A 286 -62.09 23.38 0.65
CA ASN A 286 -62.84 22.92 1.82
C ASN A 286 -63.32 24.06 2.73
N GLU A 287 -63.05 25.32 2.36
CA GLU A 287 -63.61 26.45 3.08
C GLU A 287 -65.13 26.52 2.83
N PRO A 288 -65.98 26.46 3.88
CA PRO A 288 -67.43 26.50 3.70
C PRO A 288 -67.81 27.83 3.04
N ARG A 289 -68.14 27.76 1.74
CA ARG A 289 -68.50 28.91 0.90
C ARG A 289 -69.76 29.64 1.35
N PHE A 290 -70.60 28.96 2.13
CA PHE A 290 -71.81 29.50 2.70
C PHE A 290 -71.73 29.45 4.22
N THR A 291 -72.18 30.52 4.84
CA THR A 291 -72.37 30.57 6.28
C THR A 291 -73.55 29.69 6.69
N LEU A 292 -73.53 29.20 7.94
CA LEU A 292 -74.68 28.48 8.51
C LEU A 292 -75.97 29.33 8.56
N GLY A 293 -75.84 30.66 8.49
CA GLY A 293 -76.97 31.59 8.36
C GLY A 293 -77.62 31.48 6.99
N GLU A 294 -76.83 31.67 5.94
CA GLU A 294 -77.29 31.55 4.54
C GLU A 294 -77.85 30.17 4.25
N LEU A 295 -77.22 29.10 4.74
CA LEU A 295 -77.75 27.74 4.56
C LEU A 295 -79.12 27.58 5.24
N ARG A 296 -79.32 28.16 6.43
CA ARG A 296 -80.62 28.15 7.10
C ARG A 296 -81.66 28.96 6.35
N GLU A 297 -81.28 30.09 5.76
CA GLU A 297 -82.17 30.91 4.93
C GLU A 297 -82.59 30.17 3.66
N VAL A 298 -81.64 29.59 2.93
CA VAL A 298 -81.92 28.78 1.73
C VAL A 298 -82.78 27.56 2.08
N ILE A 299 -82.55 26.90 3.22
CA ILE A 299 -83.41 25.78 3.65
C ILE A 299 -84.83 26.26 3.97
N LYS A 300 -84.98 27.41 4.66
CA LYS A 300 -86.31 28.00 4.92
C LYS A 300 -87.01 28.36 3.62
N GLU A 301 -86.31 29.02 2.70
CA GLU A 301 -86.83 29.40 1.39
C GLU A 301 -87.22 28.16 0.57
N LYS A 302 -86.36 27.14 0.52
CA LYS A 302 -86.66 25.83 -0.08
C LYS A 302 -87.93 25.22 0.50
N ASN A 303 -88.13 25.28 1.82
CA ASN A 303 -89.31 24.71 2.46
C ASN A 303 -90.58 25.51 2.13
N ILE A 304 -90.49 26.84 2.07
CA ILE A 304 -91.60 27.72 1.65
C ILE A 304 -91.97 27.44 0.20
N LEU A 305 -90.97 27.39 -0.69
CA LEU A 305 -91.16 27.07 -2.10
C LEU A 305 -91.71 25.67 -2.29
N LYS A 306 -91.24 24.68 -1.51
CA LYS A 306 -91.79 23.33 -1.53
C LYS A 306 -93.28 23.31 -1.13
N GLY A 307 -93.66 24.06 -0.09
CA GLY A 307 -95.07 24.24 0.28
C GLY A 307 -95.87 24.89 -0.85
N ARG A 308 -95.32 25.93 -1.47
CA ARG A 308 -95.96 26.61 -2.61
C ARG A 308 -96.11 25.71 -3.83
N VAL A 309 -95.12 24.86 -4.10
CA VAL A 309 -95.20 23.84 -5.16
C VAL A 309 -96.29 22.83 -4.85
N MET A 310 -96.41 22.35 -3.61
CA MET A 310 -97.50 21.46 -3.22
C MET A 310 -98.89 22.10 -3.39
N GLU A 311 -99.06 23.36 -2.99
CA GLU A 311 -100.31 24.11 -3.20
C GLU A 311 -100.63 24.25 -4.70
N LEU A 312 -99.64 24.62 -5.52
CA LEU A 312 -99.82 24.76 -6.96
C LEU A 312 -100.07 23.42 -7.65
N GLU A 313 -99.42 22.34 -7.20
CA GLU A 313 -99.68 20.97 -7.66
C GLU A 313 -101.10 20.54 -7.31
N GLU A 314 -101.60 20.85 -6.10
CA GLU A 314 -102.97 20.58 -5.67
C GLU A 314 -104.00 21.38 -6.49
N GLU A 315 -103.76 22.68 -6.71
CA GLU A 315 -104.60 23.52 -7.57
C GLU A 315 -104.62 22.97 -9.01
N LEU A 316 -103.46 22.59 -9.56
CA LEU A 316 -103.36 22.04 -10.91
C LEU A 316 -104.01 20.66 -11.02
N GLU A 317 -103.99 19.87 -9.95
CA GLU A 317 -104.71 18.60 -9.83
C GLU A 317 -106.24 18.81 -9.75
N GLN A 318 -106.71 19.90 -9.14
CA GLN A 318 -108.13 20.30 -9.16
C GLN A 318 -108.59 20.77 -10.55
N PHE A 319 -107.68 21.31 -11.37
CA PHE A 319 -107.99 21.77 -12.74
C PHE A 319 -107.66 20.76 -13.85
N LYS A 320 -107.10 19.59 -13.53
CA LYS A 320 -106.94 18.50 -14.51
C LYS A 320 -108.30 17.85 -14.78
N PRO A 321 -108.84 17.93 -16.02
CA PRO A 321 -109.97 17.13 -16.41
C PRO A 321 -109.49 15.68 -16.60
N GLY A 322 -109.72 14.83 -15.60
CA GLY A 322 -109.61 13.38 -15.72
C GLY A 322 -108.20 12.79 -15.68
N ALA A 323 -107.77 12.36 -14.49
CA ALA A 323 -106.75 11.31 -14.33
C ALA A 323 -107.06 10.45 -13.11
N LYS A 324 -108.27 9.87 -13.08
CA LYS A 324 -108.52 8.61 -12.36
C LYS A 324 -108.63 7.50 -13.41
N LYS A 325 -107.70 6.54 -13.31
CA LYS A 325 -107.56 5.26 -14.03
C LYS A 325 -106.74 5.29 -15.33
N GLU A 326 -105.48 4.88 -15.22
CA GLU A 326 -104.96 3.83 -16.09
C GLU A 326 -104.02 2.93 -15.29
N ILE A 327 -104.55 1.77 -14.91
CA ILE A 327 -103.79 0.60 -14.51
C ILE A 327 -103.41 -0.08 -15.83
N MET A 328 -102.14 -0.49 -15.94
CA MET A 328 -101.56 -1.41 -16.91
C MET A 328 -101.25 -0.88 -18.33
N ARG A 329 -99.94 -1.02 -18.66
CA ARG A 329 -99.33 -1.27 -20.00
C ARG A 329 -99.28 -0.04 -20.92
N LEU A 330 -98.20 0.30 -21.61
CA LEU A 330 -96.87 -0.23 -21.90
C LEU A 330 -96.00 1.01 -22.18
N ASP A 331 -94.70 0.96 -21.93
CA ASP A 331 -93.73 1.62 -22.82
C ASP A 331 -92.44 0.80 -22.81
N ASP A 332 -92.03 0.48 -24.03
CA ASP A 332 -90.80 -0.22 -24.40
C ASP A 332 -89.58 0.73 -24.29
N ASP A 333 -88.42 0.10 -24.03
CA ASP A 333 -87.05 0.48 -24.39
C ASP A 333 -86.39 1.74 -23.78
N ASP A 334 -85.61 1.55 -22.71
CA ASP A 334 -84.19 1.95 -22.69
C ASP A 334 -83.42 1.10 -21.65
N ASP A 335 -82.74 0.07 -22.14
CA ASP A 335 -82.03 -0.94 -21.37
C ASP A 335 -80.62 -0.40 -21.04
N SER A 336 -80.51 0.32 -19.92
CA SER A 336 -79.24 0.58 -19.24
C SER A 336 -79.24 -0.10 -17.89
N ASP A 337 -78.41 -1.13 -17.72
CA ASP A 337 -77.48 -1.15 -16.59
C ASP A 337 -76.38 -2.22 -16.73
N GLN A 338 -75.16 -1.72 -16.87
CA GLN A 338 -73.94 -2.46 -16.64
C GLN A 338 -73.62 -2.51 -15.14
N LEU A 339 -73.36 -3.75 -14.70
CA LEU A 339 -72.29 -4.14 -13.77
C LEU A 339 -72.35 -3.63 -12.32
N ALA A 340 -72.88 -4.54 -11.49
CA ALA A 340 -72.35 -5.02 -10.21
C ALA A 340 -72.22 -4.04 -9.03
N PRO A 341 -72.81 -4.44 -7.90
CA PRO A 341 -72.01 -4.48 -6.68
C PRO A 341 -72.23 -5.76 -5.84
N ASN A 342 -71.28 -5.96 -4.92
CA ASN A 342 -71.30 -6.75 -3.67
C ASN A 342 -70.14 -7.75 -3.64
N SER A 343 -69.10 -7.56 -2.82
CA SER A 343 -69.09 -7.62 -1.34
C SER A 343 -69.81 -8.88 -0.83
N ASP A 344 -69.05 -9.90 -0.42
CA ASP A 344 -68.84 -10.12 1.01
C ASP A 344 -68.03 -11.40 1.28
N ASP A 345 -67.29 -11.25 2.36
CA ASP A 345 -66.48 -12.21 3.11
C ASP A 345 -67.32 -13.34 3.73
N ALA A 346 -66.80 -14.58 3.72
CA ALA A 346 -67.00 -15.61 4.77
C ALA A 346 -66.33 -16.97 4.44
N ASN A 347 -65.08 -17.13 4.89
CA ASN A 347 -64.54 -18.20 5.74
C ASN A 347 -64.85 -19.72 5.54
N ARG A 348 -63.74 -20.50 5.53
CA ARG A 348 -63.52 -21.92 5.99
C ARG A 348 -64.06 -23.07 5.11
N THR A 349 -63.32 -24.13 4.76
CA THR A 349 -62.36 -25.02 5.45
C THR A 349 -61.47 -25.73 4.40
N GLY A 350 -60.16 -25.96 4.59
CA GLY A 350 -59.60 -27.11 5.31
C GLY A 350 -58.88 -28.07 4.34
N ASP A 351 -57.68 -28.52 4.73
CA ASP A 351 -56.74 -29.46 4.07
C ASP A 351 -55.91 -28.93 2.89
N ASP A 352 -54.63 -28.70 3.17
CA ASP A 352 -53.52 -29.40 2.51
C ASP A 352 -52.24 -29.20 3.36
N GLU A 353 -51.81 -30.28 4.02
CA GLU A 353 -50.47 -30.42 4.59
C GLU A 353 -49.46 -30.54 3.44
N GLU A 354 -48.69 -29.49 3.17
CA GLU A 354 -47.41 -29.61 2.47
C GLU A 354 -46.26 -29.13 3.35
N ASP A 355 -45.31 -30.05 3.52
CA ASP A 355 -44.03 -30.01 4.22
C ASP A 355 -43.30 -28.65 4.10
N LEU A 356 -43.27 -27.85 5.18
CA LEU A 356 -42.43 -26.65 5.24
C LEU A 356 -40.99 -27.02 5.63
N PRO A 357 -39.97 -26.64 4.84
CA PRO A 357 -38.59 -26.92 5.19
C PRO A 357 -38.17 -26.12 6.44
N VAL A 358 -37.93 -26.82 7.55
CA VAL A 358 -37.36 -26.27 8.77
C VAL A 358 -35.90 -25.90 8.51
N TYR A 359 -35.65 -24.62 8.20
CA TYR A 359 -34.29 -24.09 8.21
C TYR A 359 -33.80 -23.99 9.65
N GLY A 360 -32.76 -24.77 9.98
CA GLY A 360 -32.03 -24.63 11.23
C GLY A 360 -31.46 -23.21 11.42
N PRO A 361 -31.13 -22.80 12.65
CA PRO A 361 -30.67 -21.43 12.93
C PRO A 361 -29.46 -21.09 12.05
N LEU A 362 -29.61 -20.03 11.26
CA LEU A 362 -28.61 -19.51 10.33
C LEU A 362 -27.27 -19.30 11.07
N PRO A 363 -26.14 -19.80 10.56
CA PRO A 363 -24.83 -19.52 11.15
C PRO A 363 -24.61 -18.00 11.20
N LYS A 364 -24.49 -17.43 12.41
CA LYS A 364 -24.17 -16.00 12.56
C LYS A 364 -22.81 -15.74 11.92
N GLU A 365 -22.77 -14.81 10.98
CA GLU A 365 -21.50 -14.32 10.45
C GLU A 365 -20.64 -13.77 11.59
N PRO A 366 -19.31 -13.99 11.56
CA PRO A 366 -18.41 -13.43 12.57
C PRO A 366 -18.57 -11.91 12.64
N ASP A 367 -18.61 -11.35 13.85
CA ASP A 367 -18.86 -9.93 14.15
C ASP A 367 -17.94 -8.95 13.38
N GLU A 368 -16.80 -9.44 12.90
CA GLU A 368 -15.85 -8.73 12.06
C GLU A 368 -16.44 -8.26 10.71
N LYS A 369 -17.40 -9.01 10.14
CA LYS A 369 -18.11 -8.63 8.90
C LYS A 369 -19.22 -7.60 9.13
N LEU A 370 -19.78 -7.55 10.34
CA LEU A 370 -20.86 -6.61 10.71
C LEU A 370 -20.35 -5.18 10.91
N HIS A 371 -19.05 -5.00 11.17
CA HIS A 371 -18.44 -3.69 11.38
C HIS A 371 -17.10 -3.49 10.64
N PRO A 372 -17.08 -3.46 9.29
CA PRO A 372 -15.85 -3.22 8.52
C PRO A 372 -15.19 -1.87 8.84
N TRP A 373 -15.98 -0.86 9.21
CA TRP A 373 -15.56 0.50 9.57
C TRP A 373 -14.91 0.61 10.96
N LYS A 374 -15.13 -0.35 11.87
CA LYS A 374 -14.45 -0.31 13.19
C LYS A 374 -12.96 -0.67 13.09
N TYR A 375 -12.54 -1.22 11.95
CA TYR A 375 -11.15 -1.57 11.65
C TYR A 375 -10.59 -0.80 10.45
N GLU A 376 -11.27 0.27 10.02
CA GLU A 376 -10.78 1.17 8.98
C GLU A 376 -9.43 1.79 9.39
N ARG A 377 -8.57 1.98 8.39
CA ARG A 377 -7.14 2.36 8.50
C ARG A 377 -6.89 3.32 9.66
N LYS A 378 -5.85 3.04 10.45
CA LYS A 378 -5.28 3.98 11.43
C LYS A 378 -5.28 5.39 10.84
N ASP A 379 -6.07 6.30 11.43
CA ASP A 379 -6.14 7.71 11.01
C ASP A 379 -4.72 8.27 10.80
N SER A 380 -4.49 8.91 9.65
CA SER A 380 -3.25 9.62 9.35
C SER A 380 -2.98 10.70 10.42
N GLY A 381 -1.72 11.08 10.61
CA GLY A 381 -1.39 12.16 11.54
C GLY A 381 -2.09 13.46 11.15
N VAL A 382 -2.23 13.71 9.85
CA VAL A 382 -2.95 14.86 9.30
C VAL A 382 -4.46 14.80 9.61
N ARG A 383 -5.14 13.66 9.46
CA ARG A 383 -6.55 13.53 9.86
C ARG A 383 -6.75 13.76 11.35
N LYS A 384 -5.82 13.27 12.18
CA LYS A 384 -5.86 13.51 13.63
C LYS A 384 -5.67 14.99 13.97
N PHE A 385 -4.76 15.67 13.28
CA PHE A 385 -4.51 17.10 13.43
C PHE A 385 -5.78 17.93 13.10
N PHE A 386 -6.42 17.65 11.96
CA PHE A 386 -7.63 18.38 11.55
C PHE A 386 -8.91 17.97 12.28
N ARG A 387 -8.88 16.86 13.04
CA ARG A 387 -10.01 16.43 13.86
C ARG A 387 -10.35 17.43 14.96
N PHE A 388 -9.35 18.15 15.48
CA PHE A 388 -9.52 19.25 16.42
C PHE A 388 -10.39 20.40 15.86
N PHE A 389 -10.28 20.67 14.55
CA PHE A 389 -11.08 21.71 13.88
C PHE A 389 -12.52 21.25 13.56
N LYS A 390 -12.76 19.93 13.50
CA LYS A 390 -14.09 19.36 13.24
C LYS A 390 -15.04 19.52 14.43
N ASP A 391 -14.50 19.52 15.65
CA ASP A 391 -15.31 19.58 16.89
C ASP A 391 -15.81 20.99 17.24
N PHE A 392 -15.36 22.04 16.54
CA PHE A 392 -15.92 23.39 16.66
C PHE A 392 -17.34 23.53 16.05
N GLY A 393 -17.80 22.54 15.28
CA GLY A 393 -19.10 22.58 14.58
C GLY A 393 -20.31 22.03 15.35
N ALA A 394 -20.13 21.46 16.55
CA ALA A 394 -21.22 20.88 17.33
C ALA A 394 -21.38 21.61 18.69
N THR A 395 -22.22 22.64 18.69
CA THR A 395 -22.90 23.26 19.86
C THR A 395 -22.12 23.27 21.18
N ALA A 396 -21.34 24.32 21.45
CA ALA A 396 -21.10 24.78 22.81
C ALA A 396 -20.71 26.27 22.83
N SER A 397 -21.55 27.10 23.44
CA SER A 397 -21.25 28.49 23.78
C SER A 397 -20.41 28.57 25.08
N PRO A 398 -19.72 29.69 25.35
CA PRO A 398 -18.42 29.70 26.04
C PRO A 398 -18.51 30.00 27.54
N ARG A 399 -17.58 29.45 28.35
CA ARG A 399 -17.05 30.12 29.56
C ARG A 399 -15.81 29.45 30.15
N ARG A 400 -14.74 30.28 30.21
CA ARG A 400 -13.68 30.41 31.23
C ARG A 400 -12.92 29.16 31.73
N GLY A 401 -11.60 29.22 31.56
CA GLY A 401 -10.66 28.58 32.49
C GLY A 401 -9.24 28.43 31.94
N SER A 402 -8.49 29.52 31.84
CA SER A 402 -7.03 29.47 31.68
C SER A 402 -6.40 28.71 32.85
N SER A 403 -5.65 27.65 32.59
CA SER A 403 -4.50 27.25 33.40
C SER A 403 -3.53 26.39 32.61
N ALA A 404 -2.26 26.67 32.85
CA ALA A 404 -1.08 26.25 32.13
C ALA A 404 -0.68 24.78 32.33
N ASN A 405 0.23 24.36 31.44
CA ASN A 405 1.21 23.28 31.59
C ASN A 405 0.73 21.82 31.61
N ALA A 406 0.84 21.17 30.45
CA ALA A 406 1.27 19.77 30.38
C ALA A 406 1.99 19.50 29.05
N SER A 407 3.31 19.64 29.04
CA SER A 407 4.15 19.06 27.98
C SER A 407 4.16 17.54 28.10
N PRO A 408 4.09 16.75 27.01
CA PRO A 408 4.24 15.30 27.09
C PRO A 408 5.71 14.95 27.37
N ARG A 409 5.96 14.27 28.50
CA ARG A 409 7.27 13.68 28.85
C ARG A 409 7.66 12.59 27.84
N LEU A 410 8.90 12.64 27.36
CA LEU A 410 9.57 11.56 26.64
C LEU A 410 9.79 10.34 27.56
N PRO A 411 9.74 9.09 27.05
CA PRO A 411 10.02 7.90 27.83
C PRO A 411 11.53 7.79 28.13
N ALA A 412 11.83 7.51 29.41
CA ALA A 412 13.20 7.36 29.91
C ALA A 412 13.89 6.11 29.33
N ARG A 413 15.14 6.30 28.91
CA ARG A 413 16.08 5.29 28.41
C ARG A 413 16.49 4.36 29.56
N ALA A 414 16.28 3.05 29.38
CA ALA A 414 16.76 2.03 30.32
C ALA A 414 18.30 1.94 30.29
N ILE A 415 18.91 1.93 31.47
CA ILE A 415 20.34 1.71 31.71
C ILE A 415 20.54 0.21 31.98
N PRO A 416 21.51 -0.47 31.36
CA PRO A 416 21.80 -1.87 31.67
C PRO A 416 22.57 -2.00 33.01
N PRO A 417 22.37 -3.08 33.78
CA PRO A 417 23.05 -3.27 35.05
C PRO A 417 24.53 -3.61 34.84
N SER A 418 25.37 -2.94 35.62
CA SER A 418 26.81 -3.17 35.73
C SER A 418 27.12 -4.53 36.37
N LEU A 419 28.15 -5.16 35.81
CA LEU A 419 28.89 -6.29 36.35
C LEU A 419 29.28 -6.07 37.82
N ASN A 420 29.10 -7.11 38.62
CA ASN A 420 29.95 -7.44 39.76
C ASN A 420 30.15 -8.95 39.78
#